data_AF-A0A0D0EYS6-F1
#
_entry.id   AF-A0A0D0EYS6-F1
#
_cell.length_a   1.000
_cell.length_b   1.000
_cell.length_c   1.000
_cell.angle_alpha   90.00
_cell.angle_beta   90.00
_cell.angle_gamma   90.00
#
_symmetry.space_group_name_H-M   'P 1'
#
loop_
_entity.id
_entity.type
_entity.pdbx_description
1 polymer ?
#
loop_
_entity_poly.entity_id
_entity_poly.type
_entity_poly.pdbx_seq_one_letter_code
_entity_poly.pdbx_strand_id
1 'polypeptide(L)'
;NAFHFTWNKDKTAESNPNDRAIILLYSKTYRRPHINYSGARRDELKDTFYLDPFYLKKNTYEVFIAFKDVMSDEVSKSVYCGRFIT
;
A
#
# COMPACT_ATOMS: atom_id res chain seq x y z
N ASN A 1 -9.07 -1.37 -13.15
CA ASN A 1 -9.63 -0.92 -11.86
C ASN A 1 -8.62 -0.03 -11.17
N ALA A 2 -8.90 1.28 -11.05
CA ALA A 2 -8.03 2.21 -10.32
C ALA A 2 -8.46 2.26 -8.85
N PHE A 3 -7.51 2.10 -7.94
CA PHE A 3 -7.76 2.30 -6.51
C PHE A 3 -7.36 3.72 -6.14
N HIS A 4 -8.33 4.49 -5.65
CA HIS A 4 -8.10 5.82 -5.10
C HIS A 4 -8.01 5.70 -3.58
N PHE A 5 -6.94 6.21 -3.01
CA PHE A 5 -6.77 6.30 -1.57
C PHE A 5 -6.19 7.65 -1.21
N THR A 6 -6.58 8.15 -0.04
CA THR A 6 -6.05 9.41 0.47
C THR A 6 -4.96 9.10 1.48
N TRP A 7 -3.78 9.70 1.29
CA TRP A 7 -2.70 9.60 2.27
C TRP A 7 -3.16 10.14 3.62
N ASN A 8 -2.90 9.38 4.68
CA ASN A 8 -2.77 10.00 5.99
C ASN A 8 -1.39 10.69 6.03
N LYS A 9 -1.35 11.94 5.54
CA LYS A 9 -0.11 12.71 5.40
C LYS A 9 0.62 12.84 6.72
N ASP A 10 -0.10 13.04 7.82
CA ASP A 10 0.49 13.20 9.15
C ASP A 10 1.22 11.93 9.61
N LYS A 11 0.58 10.76 9.48
CA LYS A 11 1.20 9.48 9.87
C LYS A 11 2.30 9.02 8.94
N THR A 12 2.26 9.43 7.68
CA THR A 12 3.29 9.08 6.70
C THR A 12 4.41 10.10 6.66
N ALA A 13 4.20 11.34 7.16
CA ALA A 13 5.15 12.47 7.13
C ALA A 13 6.51 12.14 7.75
N GLU A 14 6.51 11.31 8.78
CA GLU A 14 7.69 10.92 9.55
C GLU A 14 8.62 9.94 8.80
N SER A 15 8.20 9.37 7.66
CA SER A 15 9.01 8.42 6.88
C SER A 15 10.05 9.12 6.01
N ASN A 16 11.21 8.48 5.83
CA ASN A 16 12.34 9.02 5.06
C ASN A 16 11.93 9.13 3.56
N PRO A 17 12.26 10.25 2.87
CA PRO A 17 11.93 10.44 1.46
C PRO A 17 12.49 9.36 0.52
N ASN A 18 13.53 8.63 0.93
CA ASN A 18 14.07 7.51 0.17
C ASN A 18 13.30 6.20 0.37
N ASP A 19 12.41 6.12 1.35
CA ASP A 19 11.67 4.89 1.62
C ASP A 19 10.77 4.53 0.43
N ARG A 20 10.65 3.23 0.17
CA ARG A 20 9.78 2.69 -0.88
C ARG A 20 8.50 2.16 -0.27
N ALA A 21 7.37 2.53 -0.86
CA ALA A 21 6.10 2.06 -0.34
C ALA A 21 5.83 0.60 -0.71
N ILE A 22 5.22 -0.09 0.23
CA ILE A 22 4.71 -1.44 0.13
C ILE A 22 3.21 -1.36 0.34
N ILE A 23 2.43 -1.74 -0.67
CA ILE A 23 0.98 -1.79 -0.57
C ILE A 23 0.56 -3.21 -0.24
N LEU A 24 -0.18 -3.34 0.85
CA LEU A 24 -0.68 -4.59 1.40
C LEU A 24 -2.21 -4.59 1.26
N LEU A 25 -2.74 -5.58 0.56
CA LEU A 25 -4.18 -5.80 0.45
C LEU A 25 -4.56 -7.05 1.22
N TYR A 26 -5.33 -6.89 2.28
CA TYR A 26 -5.77 -7.97 3.13
C TYR A 26 -7.26 -8.27 2.92
N SER A 27 -7.59 -9.48 2.51
CA SER A 27 -8.99 -9.96 2.52
C SER A 27 -9.22 -10.85 3.73
N LYS A 28 -10.23 -10.52 4.55
CA LYS A 28 -10.67 -11.38 5.66
C LYS A 28 -11.17 -12.74 5.19
N THR A 29 -11.78 -12.80 4.01
CA THR A 29 -12.30 -14.04 3.43
C THR A 29 -11.17 -15.00 3.04
N TYR A 30 -10.12 -14.48 2.40
CA TYR A 30 -9.02 -15.30 1.91
C TYR A 30 -7.87 -15.45 2.91
N ARG A 31 -7.86 -14.61 3.96
CA ARG A 31 -6.85 -14.59 5.04
C ARG A 31 -5.41 -14.55 4.54
N ARG A 32 -5.17 -14.00 3.35
CA ARG A 32 -3.86 -13.86 2.73
C ARG A 32 -3.65 -12.41 2.30
N PRO A 33 -2.49 -11.82 2.63
CA PRO A 33 -2.12 -10.51 2.11
C PRO A 33 -1.65 -10.66 0.66
N HIS A 34 -2.15 -9.80 -0.23
CA HIS A 34 -1.50 -9.53 -1.50
C HIS A 34 -0.55 -8.35 -1.30
N ILE A 35 0.74 -8.60 -1.51
CA ILE A 35 1.80 -7.61 -1.35
C ILE A 35 2.16 -7.13 -2.74
N ASN A 36 1.99 -5.83 -3.01
CA ASN A 36 2.49 -5.21 -4.21
C ASN A 36 3.57 -4.20 -3.82
N TYR A 37 4.81 -4.52 -4.18
CA TYR A 37 5.93 -3.61 -4.01
C TYR A 37 5.88 -2.62 -5.17
N SER A 38 5.41 -1.39 -4.90
CA SER A 38 5.36 -0.38 -5.94
C SER A 38 6.77 0.09 -6.33
N GLY A 39 7.75 -0.03 -5.40
CA GLY A 39 9.13 0.43 -5.60
C GLY A 39 9.27 1.93 -5.82
N ALA A 40 8.16 2.66 -5.79
CA ALA A 40 8.09 4.08 -6.01
C ALA A 40 8.45 4.83 -4.72
N ARG A 41 9.15 5.95 -4.89
CA ARG A 41 9.39 6.87 -3.78
C ARG A 41 8.08 7.50 -3.34
N ARG A 42 8.08 7.99 -2.10
CA ARG A 42 6.90 8.62 -1.51
C ARG A 42 6.39 9.83 -2.32
N ASP A 43 7.29 10.65 -2.86
CA ASP A 43 6.97 11.81 -3.69
C ASP A 43 6.50 11.42 -5.10
N GLU A 44 6.91 10.25 -5.59
CA GLU A 44 6.49 9.68 -6.88
C GLU A 44 5.14 8.96 -6.80
N LEU A 45 4.73 8.55 -5.60
CA LEU A 45 3.49 7.84 -5.33
C LEU A 45 2.28 8.79 -5.37
N LYS A 46 1.64 8.84 -6.54
CA LYS A 46 0.34 9.48 -6.71
C LYS A 46 -0.72 8.78 -5.84
N ASP A 47 -1.72 9.54 -5.37
CA ASP A 47 -2.91 9.09 -4.61
C ASP A 47 -3.77 8.02 -5.33
N THR A 48 -3.34 7.60 -6.52
CA THR A 48 -4.01 6.58 -7.33
C THR A 48 -3.03 5.46 -7.62
N PHE A 49 -3.36 4.26 -7.15
CA PHE A 49 -2.62 3.04 -7.43
C PHE A 49 -3.40 2.15 -8.37
N TYR A 50 -2.75 1.70 -9.44
CA TYR A 50 -3.36 0.79 -10.40
C TYR A 50 -2.97 -0.64 -10.05
N LEU A 51 -3.98 -1.46 -9.79
CA LEU A 51 -3.84 -2.90 -9.60
C LEU A 51 -4.36 -3.61 -10.85
N ASP A 52 -3.56 -4.53 -11.37
CA ASP A 52 -4.02 -5.42 -12.43
C ASP A 52 -5.10 -6.36 -11.86
N PRO A 53 -6.32 -6.34 -12.42
CA PRO A 53 -7.43 -7.15 -11.93
C PRO A 53 -7.18 -8.66 -12.00
N PHE A 54 -6.21 -9.14 -12.79
CA PHE A 54 -5.88 -10.57 -12.84
C PHE A 54 -5.46 -11.14 -11.48
N TYR A 55 -4.85 -10.30 -10.62
CA TYR A 55 -4.38 -10.73 -9.30
C TYR A 55 -5.42 -10.60 -8.18
N LEU A 56 -6.61 -10.05 -8.48
CA LEU A 56 -7.62 -9.72 -7.48
C LEU A 56 -8.93 -10.44 -7.75
N LYS A 57 -9.38 -11.22 -6.75
CA LYS A 57 -10.68 -11.90 -6.80
C LYS A 57 -11.76 -10.95 -6.29
N LYS A 58 -12.99 -11.13 -6.77
CA LYS A 58 -14.16 -10.33 -6.34
C LYS A 58 -14.35 -10.40 -4.82
N ASN A 59 -13.92 -9.36 -4.10
CA ASN A 59 -13.98 -9.27 -2.66
C ASN A 59 -13.75 -7.84 -2.13
N THR A 60 -13.91 -7.68 -0.82
CA THR A 60 -13.45 -6.52 -0.06
C THR A 60 -12.05 -6.77 0.49
N TYR A 61 -11.15 -5.85 0.19
CA TYR A 61 -9.78 -5.82 0.67
C TYR A 61 -9.58 -4.63 1.60
N GLU A 62 -9.02 -4.86 2.78
CA GLU A 62 -8.48 -3.83 3.67
C GLU A 62 -7.08 -3.46 3.19
N VAL A 63 -6.83 -2.17 3.01
CA VAL A 63 -5.60 -1.67 2.41
C VAL A 63 -4.70 -1.09 3.49
N PHE A 64 -3.46 -1.55 3.50
CA PHE A 64 -2.41 -1.07 4.37
C PHE A 64 -1.20 -0.64 3.55
N ILE A 65 -0.44 0.33 4.05
CA ILE A 65 0.81 0.77 3.44
C ILE A 65 1.91 0.71 4.49
N ALA A 66 3.04 0.13 4.13
CA ALA A 66 4.28 0.21 4.88
C ALA A 66 5.35 0.88 4.03
N PHE A 67 6.42 1.35 4.67
CA PHE A 67 7.56 1.95 4.00
C PHE A 67 8.80 1.13 4.33
N LYS A 68 9.60 0.84 3.31
CA LYS A 68 10.86 0.13 3.47
C LYS A 68 12.02 1.08 3.20
N ASP A 69 12.90 1.22 4.18
CA ASP A 69 14.16 1.92 4.00
C ASP A 69 15.06 1.11 3.06
N VAL A 70 15.49 1.74 1.98
CA VAL A 70 16.32 1.11 0.94
C VAL A 70 17.75 0.88 1.42
N MET A 71 18.22 1.67 2.38
CA MET A 71 19.59 1.62 2.88
C MET A 71 19.77 0.62 4.03
N SER A 72 18.75 0.45 4.88
CA SER A 72 18.80 -0.41 6.07
C SER A 72 17.99 -1.71 5.95
N ASP A 73 17.20 -1.87 4.88
CA ASP A 73 16.24 -2.97 4.68
C ASP A 73 15.11 -3.02 5.73
N GLU A 74 15.05 -2.06 6.65
CA GLU A 74 14.04 -1.98 7.69
C GLU A 74 12.66 -1.62 7.13
N VAL A 75 11.60 -2.24 7.67
CA VAL A 75 10.21 -2.01 7.26
C VAL A 75 9.45 -1.35 8.42
N SER A 76 8.80 -0.23 8.12
CA SER A 76 7.99 0.51 9.09
C SER A 76 6.70 -0.23 9.44
N LYS A 77 6.04 0.20 10.53
CA LYS A 77 4.70 -0.27 10.86
C LYS A 77 3.73 0.13 9.76
N SER A 78 2.88 -0.80 9.34
CA SER A 78 1.87 -0.53 8.32
C SER A 78 0.76 0.39 8.84
N VAL A 79 0.33 1.35 8.02
CA VAL A 79 -0.79 2.26 8.28
C VAL A 79 -2.02 1.79 7.50
N TYR A 80 -3.18 1.78 8.15
CA TYR A 80 -4.46 1.48 7.49
C TYR A 80 -4.93 2.67 6.63
N CYS A 81 -5.24 2.40 5.36
CA CYS A 81 -5.57 3.40 4.36
C CYS A 81 -7.00 3.27 3.81
N GLY A 82 -7.78 2.28 4.27
CA GLY A 82 -9.19 2.13 3.90
C GLY A 82 -9.50 0.78 3.26
N ARG A 83 -10.54 0.76 2.41
CA ARG A 83 -11.07 -0.45 1.79
C ARG A 83 -11.15 -0.32 0.28
N PHE A 84 -10.85 -1.40 -0.41
CA PHE A 84 -11.03 -1.57 -1.85
C PHE A 84 -12.04 -2.69 -2.10
N ILE A 85 -13.03 -2.43 -2.96
CA ILE A 85 -14.04 -3.41 -3.34
C ILE A 85 -13.89 -3.64 -4.85
N THR A 86 -13.65 -4.89 -5.23
CA THR A 86 -13.55 -5.35 -6.63
C THR A 86 -14.85 -5.97 -7.10
#